data_AF-A0A2D7FH27-F1
#
_entry.id   AF-A0A2D7FH27-F1
#
_cell.length_a   1.000
_cell.length_b   1.000
_cell.length_c   1.000
_cell.angle_alpha   90.00
_cell.angle_beta   90.00
_cell.angle_gamma   90.00
#
_symmetry.space_group_name_H-M   'P 1'
#
loop_
_entity.id
_entity.type
_entity.pdbx_description
1 polymer ?
#
loop_
_entity_poly.entity_id
_entity_poly.type
_entity_poly.pdbx_seq_one_letter_code
_entity_poly.pdbx_strand_id
1 'polypeptide(L)'
;MNGVCAMDEQQRKIAEAKKQVKAMTGFYGHLAIYALVIGTLAVIDAFTGDSWWVQWPALGWGIGVLGHAIGVFGKTPAFLSNWQARKVHELANKN
;
A
#
# COMPACT_ATOMS: atom_id res chain seq x y z
N MET A 1 -17.22 -6.25 -37.19
CA MET A 1 -17.10 -5.11 -36.22
C MET A 1 -16.84 -5.55 -34.77
N ASN A 2 -16.83 -6.84 -34.42
CA ASN A 2 -16.72 -7.30 -33.02
C ASN A 2 -15.29 -7.46 -32.46
N GLY A 3 -14.24 -7.29 -33.28
CA GLY A 3 -12.86 -7.56 -32.85
C GLY A 3 -12.16 -6.40 -32.11
N VAL A 4 -12.49 -5.16 -32.44
CA VAL A 4 -11.84 -3.97 -31.87
C VAL A 4 -12.29 -3.71 -30.42
N CYS A 5 -13.59 -3.86 -30.14
CA CYS A 5 -14.16 -3.69 -28.80
C CYS A 5 -13.64 -4.74 -27.79
N ALA A 6 -13.39 -5.98 -28.26
CA ALA A 6 -12.81 -7.04 -27.43
C ALA A 6 -11.35 -6.74 -27.04
N MET A 7 -10.56 -6.14 -27.93
CA MET A 7 -9.18 -5.74 -27.63
C MET A 7 -9.10 -4.59 -26.63
N ASP A 8 -10.01 -3.61 -26.73
CA ASP A 8 -10.09 -2.50 -25.76
C ASP A 8 -10.43 -2.99 -24.35
N GLU A 9 -11.39 -3.91 -24.21
CA GLU A 9 -11.73 -4.46 -22.89
C GLU A 9 -10.61 -5.32 -22.29
N GLN A 10 -9.90 -6.09 -23.12
CA GLN A 10 -8.71 -6.83 -22.67
C GLN A 10 -7.58 -5.88 -22.24
N GLN A 11 -7.33 -4.81 -23.00
CA GLN A 11 -6.33 -3.78 -22.66
C GLN A 11 -6.66 -3.09 -21.34
N ARG A 12 -7.92 -2.74 -21.09
CA ARG A 12 -8.36 -2.12 -19.81
C ARG A 12 -8.15 -3.07 -18.63
N LYS A 13 -8.54 -4.35 -18.75
CA LYS A 13 -8.32 -5.36 -17.70
C LYS A 13 -6.83 -5.57 -17.40
N ILE A 14 -5.99 -5.63 -18.45
CA ILE A 14 -4.53 -5.75 -18.28
C ILE A 14 -3.94 -4.49 -17.63
N ALA A 15 -4.42 -3.29 -18.00
CA ALA A 15 -3.94 -2.03 -17.43
C ALA A 15 -4.28 -1.91 -15.94
N GLU A 16 -5.49 -2.32 -15.54
CA GLU A 16 -5.90 -2.36 -14.13
C GLU A 16 -5.05 -3.36 -13.33
N ALA A 17 -4.85 -4.58 -13.87
CA ALA A 17 -3.98 -5.58 -13.25
C ALA A 17 -2.52 -5.09 -13.11
N LYS A 18 -1.96 -4.46 -14.15
CA LYS A 18 -0.60 -3.88 -14.11
C LYS A 18 -0.46 -2.78 -13.07
N LYS A 19 -1.50 -1.96 -12.88
CA LYS A 19 -1.49 -0.86 -11.88
C LYS A 19 -1.41 -1.40 -10.45
N GLN A 20 -2.14 -2.50 -10.17
CA GLN A 20 -2.08 -3.18 -8.88
C GLN A 20 -0.71 -3.80 -8.62
N VAL A 21 -0.14 -4.50 -9.62
CA VAL A 21 1.19 -5.10 -9.50
C VAL A 21 2.27 -4.05 -9.27
N LYS A 22 2.24 -2.92 -10.01
CA LYS A 22 3.22 -1.84 -9.85
C LYS A 22 3.19 -1.21 -8.46
N ALA A 23 2.01 -1.06 -7.87
CA ALA A 23 1.86 -0.57 -6.50
C ALA A 23 2.46 -1.55 -5.48
N MET A 24 2.21 -2.86 -5.64
CA MET A 24 2.82 -3.89 -4.80
C MET A 24 4.35 -3.90 -4.94
N THR A 25 4.90 -3.85 -6.15
CA THR A 25 6.36 -3.85 -6.35
C THR A 25 7.05 -2.65 -5.68
N GLY A 26 6.44 -1.45 -5.76
CA GLY A 26 6.97 -0.25 -5.09
C GLY A 26 6.99 -0.37 -3.57
N PHE A 27 5.94 -0.97 -3.00
CA PHE A 27 5.86 -1.26 -1.57
C PHE A 27 6.93 -2.27 -1.13
N TYR A 28 7.13 -3.36 -1.88
CA TYR A 28 8.15 -4.36 -1.55
C TYR A 28 9.56 -3.75 -1.51
N GLY A 29 9.86 -2.79 -2.37
CA GLY A 29 11.14 -2.06 -2.32
C GLY A 29 11.32 -1.27 -1.02
N HIS A 30 10.29 -0.53 -0.59
CA HIS A 30 10.32 0.20 0.68
C HIS A 30 10.41 -0.76 1.89
N LEU A 31 9.65 -1.86 1.88
CA LEU A 31 9.70 -2.87 2.93
C LEU A 31 11.06 -3.54 3.02
N ALA A 32 11.69 -3.85 1.88
CA ALA A 32 13.02 -4.44 1.84
C ALA A 32 14.06 -3.51 2.45
N ILE A 33 14.05 -2.22 2.08
CA ILE A 33 14.95 -1.21 2.66
C ILE A 33 14.70 -1.07 4.15
N TYR A 34 13.43 -1.00 4.59
CA TYR A 34 13.06 -0.93 5.99
C TYR A 34 13.60 -2.13 6.79
N ALA A 35 13.39 -3.36 6.30
CA ALA A 35 13.89 -4.57 6.95
C ALA A 35 15.42 -4.60 7.02
N LEU A 36 16.10 -4.15 5.96
CA LEU A 36 17.56 -4.11 5.90
C LEU A 36 18.13 -3.07 6.90
N VAL A 37 17.54 -1.87 6.96
CA VAL A 37 17.95 -0.81 7.89
C VAL A 37 17.68 -1.21 9.34
N ILE A 38 16.46 -1.65 9.67
CA ILE A 38 16.12 -2.08 11.02
C ILE A 38 16.93 -3.30 11.43
N GLY A 39 17.15 -4.26 10.54
CA GLY A 39 18.01 -5.43 10.80
C GLY A 39 19.45 -5.02 11.09
N THR A 40 20.02 -4.12 10.29
CA THR A 40 21.38 -3.60 10.49
C THR A 40 21.49 -2.87 11.84
N LEU A 41 20.52 -2.01 12.15
CA LEU A 41 20.47 -1.30 13.43
C LEU A 41 20.31 -2.24 14.62
N ALA A 42 19.49 -3.29 14.49
CA ALA A 42 19.28 -4.28 15.55
C ALA A 42 20.55 -5.10 15.81
N VAL A 43 21.31 -5.40 14.76
CA VAL A 43 22.63 -6.05 14.89
C VAL A 43 23.59 -5.13 15.63
N ILE A 44 23.68 -3.85 15.26
CA ILE A 44 24.54 -2.87 15.94
C ILE A 44 24.14 -2.71 17.41
N ASP A 45 22.85 -2.58 17.70
CA ASP A 45 22.28 -2.49 19.05
C ASP A 45 22.65 -3.72 19.89
N ALA A 46 22.51 -4.93 19.34
CA ALA A 46 22.89 -6.18 19.99
C ALA A 46 24.40 -6.27 20.31
N PHE A 47 25.26 -5.68 19.48
CA PHE A 47 26.71 -5.61 19.73
C PHE A 47 27.12 -4.48 20.68
N THR A 48 26.34 -3.40 20.75
CA THR A 48 26.66 -2.22 21.56
C THR A 48 26.20 -2.39 23.01
N GLY A 49 25.23 -3.27 23.29
CA GLY A 49 24.95 -3.83 24.62
C GLY A 49 24.36 -2.90 25.68
N ASP A 50 24.23 -1.60 25.39
CA ASP A 50 23.93 -0.59 26.41
C ASP A 50 22.43 -0.25 26.52
N SER A 51 21.65 -0.41 25.45
CA SER A 51 20.20 -0.22 25.47
C SER A 51 19.53 -0.62 24.16
N TRP A 52 18.28 -1.13 24.21
CA TRP A 52 17.45 -1.46 23.05
C TRP A 52 16.88 -0.19 22.41
N TRP A 53 17.74 0.68 21.89
CA TRP A 53 17.33 1.96 21.31
C TRP A 53 16.72 1.77 19.91
N VAL A 54 17.00 0.65 19.24
CA VAL A 54 16.47 0.34 17.90
C VAL A 54 14.93 0.26 17.84
N GLN A 55 14.26 0.06 18.98
CA GLN A 55 12.79 0.04 19.04
C GLN A 55 12.17 1.38 18.62
N TRP A 56 12.83 2.52 18.89
CA TRP A 56 12.32 3.84 18.53
C TRP A 56 12.26 4.08 17.03
N PRO A 57 13.35 3.92 16.25
CA PRO A 57 13.30 4.00 14.80
C PRO A 57 12.42 2.90 14.20
N ALA A 58 12.42 1.68 14.76
CA ALA A 58 11.55 0.60 14.30
C ALA A 58 10.06 0.95 14.46
N LEU A 59 9.63 1.50 15.60
CA LEU A 59 8.24 1.88 15.82
C LEU A 59 7.85 3.10 14.98
N GLY A 60 8.69 4.14 14.93
CA GLY A 60 8.41 5.34 14.15
C GLY A 60 8.28 5.06 12.66
N TRP A 61 9.23 4.34 12.07
CA TRP A 61 9.19 4.00 10.65
C TRP A 61 8.21 2.85 10.36
N GLY A 62 8.07 1.91 11.29
CA GLY A 62 7.16 0.76 11.16
C GLY A 62 5.71 1.19 10.99
N ILE A 63 5.26 2.25 11.67
CA ILE A 63 3.92 2.82 11.49
C ILE A 63 3.72 3.37 10.06
N GLY A 64 4.73 4.04 9.50
CA GLY A 64 4.69 4.54 8.12
C GLY A 64 4.61 3.41 7.09
N VAL A 65 5.40 2.35 7.29
CA VAL A 65 5.36 1.15 6.43
C VAL A 65 4.01 0.44 6.55
N LEU A 66 3.46 0.28 7.76
CA LEU A 66 2.12 -0.26 7.98
C LEU A 66 1.04 0.57 7.28
N GLY A 67 1.10 1.90 7.36
CA GLY A 67 0.19 2.79 6.64
C GLY A 67 0.28 2.61 5.12
N HIS A 68 1.50 2.51 4.57
CA HIS A 68 1.71 2.24 3.15
C HIS A 68 1.21 0.83 2.75
N ALA A 69 1.37 -0.15 3.63
CA ALA A 69 0.88 -1.52 3.42
C ALA A 69 -0.64 -1.55 3.34
N ILE A 70 -1.33 -0.85 4.23
CA ILE A 70 -2.78 -0.70 4.21
C ILE A 70 -3.23 0.05 2.94
N GLY A 71 -2.48 1.03 2.46
CA GLY A 71 -2.81 1.72 1.20
C GLY A 71 -2.63 0.85 -0.05
N VAL A 72 -1.65 -0.06 -0.06
CA VAL A 72 -1.30 -0.88 -1.23
C VAL A 72 -2.03 -2.24 -1.23
N PHE A 73 -2.09 -2.91 -0.08
CA PHE A 73 -2.72 -4.23 0.09
C PHE A 73 -4.09 -4.17 0.75
N GLY A 74 -4.40 -3.09 1.47
CA GLY A 74 -5.74 -2.88 1.96
C GLY A 74 -6.63 -2.64 0.76
N LYS A 75 -7.39 -3.68 0.40
CA LYS A 75 -8.67 -3.51 -0.30
C LYS A 75 -9.35 -2.35 0.41
N THR A 76 -9.67 -1.27 -0.31
CA THR A 76 -10.46 -0.16 0.22
C THR A 76 -11.54 -0.79 1.10
N PRO A 77 -11.50 -0.60 2.44
CA PRO A 77 -12.37 -1.37 3.31
C PRO A 77 -13.79 -1.13 2.79
N ALA A 78 -14.58 -2.19 2.59
CA ALA A 78 -15.88 -2.07 1.93
C ALA A 78 -16.76 -0.98 2.58
N PHE A 79 -16.53 -0.73 3.87
CA PHE A 79 -17.06 0.39 4.63
C PHE A 79 -16.75 1.78 4.02
N LEU A 80 -15.49 2.06 3.63
CA LEU A 80 -15.07 3.33 3.05
C LEU A 80 -15.60 3.53 1.63
N SER A 81 -15.61 2.46 0.82
CA SER A 81 -16.24 2.46 -0.51
C SER A 81 -17.75 2.72 -0.40
N ASN A 82 -18.44 2.09 0.55
CA ASN A 82 -19.87 2.32 0.80
C ASN A 82 -20.14 3.74 1.31
N TRP A 83 -19.27 4.27 2.16
CA TRP A 83 -19.39 5.65 2.64
C TRP A 83 -19.23 6.66 1.50
N GLN A 84 -18.25 6.46 0.61
CA GLN A 84 -18.06 7.27 -0.59
C GLN A 84 -19.27 7.19 -1.53
N ALA A 85 -19.79 5.99 -1.79
CA ALA A 85 -20.97 5.78 -2.64
C ALA A 85 -22.21 6.51 -2.09
N ARG A 86 -22.43 6.47 -0.77
CA ARG A 86 -23.53 7.18 -0.11
C ARG A 86 -23.40 8.70 -0.28
N LYS A 87 -22.20 9.26 -0.13
CA LYS A 87 -21.96 10.71 -0.28
C LYS A 87 -22.15 11.22 -1.71
N VAL A 88 -21.80 10.42 -2.72
CA VAL A 88 -22.07 10.77 -4.12
C VAL A 88 -23.57 10.83 -4.40
N HIS A 89 -24.35 9.86 -3.90
CA HIS A 89 -25.81 9.89 -4.01
C HIS A 89 -26.45 11.07 -3.27
N GLU A 90 -25.92 11.43 -2.11
CA GLU A 90 -26.42 12.54 -1.30
C GLU A 90 -26.20 13.90 -1.99
N LEU A 91 -25.09 14.07 -2.72
CA LEU A 91 -24.83 15.27 -3.54
C LEU A 91 -25.65 15.29 -4.83
N ALA A 92 -25.86 14.14 -5.47
CA ALA A 92 -26.63 14.04 -6.71
C ALA A 92 -28.14 14.30 -6.50
N ASN A 93 -28.67 13.98 -5.32
CA ASN A 93 -30.09 14.18 -4.96
C ASN A 93 -30.36 15.55 -4.31
N LYS A 94 -29.34 16.39 -4.13
CA LYS A 94 -29.48 17.75 -3.57
C LYS A 94 -29.60 18.83 -4.66
N ASN A 95 -29.92 18.42 -5.88
CA ASN A 95 -30.21 19.25 -7.05
C ASN A 95 -31.55 18.84 -7.64
#